data_AF-A0A3C1BKW5-F1
#
_entry.id   AF-A0A3C1BKW5-F1
#
_cell.length_a   1.000
_cell.length_b   1.000
_cell.length_c   1.000
_cell.angle_alpha   90.00
_cell.angle_beta   90.00
_cell.angle_gamma   90.00
#
_symmetry.space_group_name_H-M   'P 1'
#
loop_
_entity.id
_entity.type
_entity.pdbx_description
1 polymer ?
#
loop_
_entity_poly.entity_id
_entity_poly.type
_entity_poly.pdbx_seq_one_letter_code
_entity_poly.pdbx_strand_id
1 'polypeptide(L)'
;DGRDYMFGAYSMLDVMMTAHLHRIEDVHLDTILTPEKLPHLTAYWQRVRARPSYKPAVSDQHSWEWRAAMDAVYQGVPSPFMPLLESALAKYQTDRKAAA
;
A
#
# COMPACT_ATOMS: atom_id res chain seq x y z
N ASP A 1 4.01 -4.91 18.47
CA ASP A 1 3.19 -4.59 19.67
C ASP A 1 2.00 -5.55 19.85
N GLY A 2 1.87 -6.62 19.04
CA GLY A 2 0.77 -7.58 19.15
C GLY A 2 -0.54 -7.13 18.49
N ARG A 3 -0.56 -5.99 17.79
CA ARG A 3 -1.77 -5.47 17.13
C ARG A 3 -1.95 -6.05 15.73
N ASP A 4 -3.19 -6.44 15.42
CA ASP A 4 -3.56 -6.94 14.09
C ASP A 4 -3.89 -5.81 13.11
N TYR A 5 -4.53 -4.77 13.61
CA TYR A 5 -4.97 -3.59 12.85
C TYR A 5 -4.43 -2.30 13.50
N MET A 6 -4.73 -1.13 12.92
CA MET A 6 -4.14 0.16 13.36
C MET A 6 -4.27 0.39 14.87
N PHE A 7 -5.43 0.05 15.46
CA PHE A 7 -5.70 0.11 16.90
C PHE A 7 -5.98 -1.26 17.54
N GLY A 8 -5.38 -2.33 17.00
CA GLY A 8 -5.57 -3.69 17.50
C GLY A 8 -6.71 -4.40 16.78
N ALA A 9 -7.96 -4.08 17.13
CA ALA A 9 -9.14 -4.63 16.45
C ALA A 9 -9.46 -3.84 15.16
N TYR A 10 -10.08 -4.50 14.18
CA TYR A 10 -10.50 -3.85 12.95
C TYR A 10 -11.54 -2.76 13.23
N SER A 11 -11.31 -1.60 12.65
CA SER A 11 -12.06 -0.38 12.95
C SER A 11 -12.32 0.42 11.68
N MET A 12 -13.09 1.51 11.82
CA MET A 12 -13.34 2.45 10.73
C MET A 12 -12.03 3.01 10.13
N LEU A 13 -10.97 3.16 10.92
CA LEU A 13 -9.69 3.64 10.41
C LEU A 13 -9.10 2.67 9.39
N ASP A 14 -9.23 1.37 9.62
CA ASP A 14 -8.73 0.37 8.69
C ASP A 14 -9.53 0.36 7.39
N VAL A 15 -10.85 0.61 7.47
CA VAL A 15 -11.72 0.84 6.30
C VAL A 15 -11.22 2.06 5.50
N MET A 16 -10.99 3.20 6.15
CA MET A 16 -10.50 4.41 5.49
C MET A 16 -9.11 4.22 4.88
N MET A 17 -8.22 3.50 5.56
CA MET A 17 -6.88 3.21 5.08
C MET A 17 -6.88 2.23 3.91
N THR A 18 -7.89 1.36 3.79
CA THR A 18 -8.03 0.42 2.68
C THR A 18 -8.03 1.15 1.34
N ALA A 19 -8.81 2.24 1.22
CA ALA A 19 -8.86 3.03 -0.01
C ALA A 19 -7.48 3.61 -0.35
N HIS A 20 -6.81 4.25 0.61
CA HIS A 20 -5.51 4.87 0.40
C HIS A 20 -4.43 3.86 0.00
N LEU A 21 -4.38 2.70 0.67
CA LEU A 21 -3.42 1.64 0.34
C LEU A 21 -3.71 0.99 -1.00
N HIS A 22 -4.98 0.85 -1.37
CA HIS A 22 -5.31 0.38 -2.72
C HIS A 22 -4.87 1.37 -3.79
N ARG A 23 -5.03 2.68 -3.56
CA ARG A 23 -4.59 3.71 -4.52
C ARG A 23 -3.08 3.71 -4.76
N ILE A 24 -2.27 3.10 -3.90
CA ILE A 24 -0.83 2.91 -4.16
C ILE A 24 -0.61 2.00 -5.39
N GLU A 25 -1.45 0.98 -5.58
CA GLU A 25 -1.47 0.13 -6.79
C GLU A 25 -1.85 0.96 -8.02
N ASP A 26 -2.87 1.81 -7.90
CA ASP A 26 -3.36 2.63 -9.02
C ASP A 26 -2.32 3.56 -9.61
N VAL A 27 -1.35 3.97 -8.79
CA VAL A 27 -0.24 4.83 -9.20
C VAL A 27 1.08 4.08 -9.32
N HIS A 28 1.07 2.75 -9.44
CA HIS A 28 2.26 1.90 -9.62
C HIS A 28 3.37 2.19 -8.59
N LEU A 29 2.97 2.46 -7.34
CA LEU A 29 3.86 2.67 -6.21
C LEU A 29 3.95 1.43 -5.28
N ASP A 30 3.29 0.35 -5.63
CA ASP A 30 3.08 -0.84 -4.79
C ASP A 30 4.33 -1.69 -4.58
N THR A 31 5.36 -1.54 -5.42
CA THR A 31 6.65 -2.25 -5.25
C THR A 31 7.43 -1.82 -4.00
N ILE A 32 6.97 -0.80 -3.28
CA ILE A 32 7.47 -0.41 -1.97
C ILE A 32 6.90 -1.29 -0.84
N LEU A 33 5.72 -1.90 -1.05
CA LEU A 33 4.99 -2.66 -0.03
C LEU A 33 5.50 -4.10 0.09
N THR A 34 6.81 -4.27 0.31
CA THR A 34 7.44 -5.58 0.52
C THR A 34 7.89 -5.78 1.98
N PRO A 35 8.01 -7.04 2.45
CA PRO A 35 8.50 -7.33 3.79
C PRO A 35 9.89 -6.74 4.08
N GLU A 36 10.73 -6.58 3.07
CA GLU A 36 12.09 -6.06 3.19
C GLU A 36 12.11 -4.54 3.37
N LYS A 37 11.19 -3.84 2.69
CA LYS A 37 11.13 -2.36 2.71
C LYS A 37 10.25 -1.85 3.84
N LEU A 38 9.05 -2.40 4.00
CA LEU A 38 8.00 -1.92 4.90
C LEU A 38 7.28 -3.09 5.62
N PRO A 39 7.99 -3.89 6.44
CA PRO A 39 7.48 -5.16 6.98
C PRO A 39 6.13 -5.04 7.70
N HIS A 40 5.98 -4.03 8.56
CA HIS A 40 4.74 -3.85 9.33
C HIS A 40 3.57 -3.39 8.45
N LEU A 41 3.83 -2.48 7.49
CA LEU A 41 2.78 -2.00 6.59
C LEU A 41 2.37 -3.09 5.60
N THR A 42 3.32 -3.87 5.09
CA THR A 42 3.05 -5.02 4.23
C THR A 42 2.20 -6.06 4.96
N ALA A 43 2.58 -6.45 6.18
CA ALA A 43 1.79 -7.41 6.97
C ALA A 43 0.37 -6.88 7.28
N TYR A 44 0.27 -5.61 7.66
CA TYR A 44 -1.03 -4.94 7.85
C TYR A 44 -1.87 -4.96 6.57
N TRP A 45 -1.27 -4.59 5.43
CA TRP A 45 -1.98 -4.53 4.16
C TRP A 45 -2.49 -5.89 3.71
N GLN A 46 -1.70 -6.95 3.89
CA GLN A 46 -2.14 -8.33 3.62
C GLN A 46 -3.37 -8.72 4.48
N ARG A 47 -3.37 -8.36 5.77
CA ARG A 47 -4.53 -8.60 6.65
C ARG A 47 -5.77 -7.82 6.24
N VAL A 48 -5.62 -6.60 5.75
CA VAL A 48 -6.73 -5.78 5.24
C VAL A 48 -7.30 -6.37 3.94
N ARG A 49 -6.44 -6.75 2.99
CA ARG A 49 -6.85 -7.36 1.71
C ARG A 49 -7.53 -8.71 1.87
N ALA A 50 -7.15 -9.48 2.89
CA ALA A 50 -7.74 -10.79 3.18
C ALA A 50 -9.17 -10.71 3.74
N ARG A 51 -9.67 -9.52 4.09
CA ARG A 51 -11.03 -9.38 4.64
C ARG A 51 -12.08 -9.68 3.57
N PRO A 52 -13.18 -10.39 3.91
CA PRO A 52 -14.26 -10.66 2.97
C PRO A 52 -14.88 -9.41 2.33
N SER A 53 -14.85 -8.28 3.04
CA SER A 53 -15.36 -6.99 2.54
C SER A 53 -14.48 -6.35 1.47
N TYR A 54 -13.20 -6.73 1.35
CA TYR A 54 -12.26 -6.08 0.43
C TYR A 54 -12.70 -6.23 -1.03
N LYS A 55 -13.01 -7.47 -1.44
CA LYS A 55 -13.42 -7.75 -2.82
C LYS A 55 -14.64 -6.92 -3.28
N PRO A 56 -15.82 -7.01 -2.63
CA PRO A 56 -17.00 -6.28 -3.10
C PRO A 56 -16.88 -4.75 -2.98
N ALA A 57 -16.13 -4.24 -2.00
CA ALA A 57 -16.00 -2.81 -1.77
C ALA A 57 -14.86 -2.14 -2.55
N VAL A 58 -13.89 -2.91 -3.04
CA VAL A 58 -12.66 -2.39 -3.64
C VAL A 58 -12.38 -3.04 -4.99
N SER A 59 -12.05 -4.33 -5.01
CA SER A 59 -11.62 -5.00 -6.25
C SER A 59 -12.71 -5.06 -7.32
N ASP A 60 -13.96 -5.27 -6.91
CA ASP A 60 -15.11 -5.33 -7.82
C ASP A 60 -15.56 -3.95 -8.30
N GLN A 61 -15.11 -2.89 -7.62
CA GLN A 61 -15.35 -1.51 -8.04
C GLN A 61 -14.34 -1.05 -9.10
N HIS A 62 -13.25 -1.81 -9.34
CA HIS A 62 -12.31 -1.54 -10.43
C HIS A 62 -12.85 -2.09 -11.74
N SER A 63 -13.55 -1.22 -12.47
CA SER A 63 -13.99 -1.52 -13.83
C SER A 63 -12.80 -1.73 -14.77
N TRP A 64 -13.04 -2.35 -15.92
CA TRP A 64 -11.98 -2.66 -16.88
C TRP A 64 -11.34 -1.38 -17.45
N GLU A 65 -12.11 -0.29 -17.58
CA GLU A 65 -11.64 1.01 -18.06
C GLU A 65 -10.57 1.57 -17.14
N TRP A 66 -10.71 1.39 -15.83
CA TRP A 66 -9.73 1.84 -14.84
C TRP A 66 -8.38 1.14 -15.04
N ARG A 67 -8.41 -0.19 -15.19
CA ARG A 67 -7.19 -0.99 -15.42
C ARG A 67 -6.52 -0.61 -16.74
N ALA A 68 -7.31 -0.45 -17.81
CA ALA A 68 -6.80 -0.02 -19.11
C ALA A 68 -6.14 1.37 -19.04
N ALA A 69 -6.70 2.30 -18.26
CA ALA A 69 -6.11 3.62 -18.06
C ALA A 69 -4.76 3.56 -17.32
N MET A 70 -4.66 2.74 -16.26
CA MET A 70 -3.38 2.51 -15.57
C MET A 70 -2.32 1.92 -16.51
N ASP A 71 -2.68 0.89 -17.28
CA ASP A 71 -1.77 0.25 -18.24
C ASP A 71 -1.32 1.23 -19.33
N ALA A 72 -2.20 2.12 -19.79
CA ALA A 72 -1.85 3.14 -20.78
C ALA A 72 -0.85 4.18 -20.24
N VAL A 73 -0.96 4.53 -18.95
CA VAL A 73 -0.08 5.51 -18.29
C VAL A 73 1.29 4.89 -17.96
N TYR A 74 1.27 3.71 -17.35
CA TYR A 74 2.47 3.13 -16.76
C TYR A 74 3.10 2.04 -17.61
N GLN A 75 2.38 1.41 -18.55
CA GLN A 75 2.93 0.42 -19.49
C GLN A 75 3.74 -0.70 -18.81
N GLY A 76 3.29 -1.14 -17.63
CA GLY A 76 3.97 -2.17 -16.83
C GLY A 76 5.26 -1.72 -16.13
N VAL A 77 5.67 -0.45 -16.24
CA VAL A 77 6.78 0.10 -15.45
C VAL A 77 6.28 0.71 -14.14
N PRO A 78 7.12 0.77 -13.09
CA PRO A 78 6.79 1.51 -11.87
C PRO A 78 6.55 2.99 -12.17
N SER A 79 5.87 3.67 -11.25
CA SER A 79 5.71 5.12 -11.36
C SER A 79 7.05 5.86 -11.43
N PRO A 80 7.14 6.95 -12.20
CA PRO A 80 8.35 7.78 -12.28
C PRO A 80 8.72 8.41 -10.92
N PHE A 81 7.80 8.42 -9.96
CA PHE A 81 8.04 8.89 -8.59
C PHE A 81 8.53 7.79 -7.64
N MET A 82 8.64 6.53 -8.08
CA MET A 82 9.18 5.43 -7.26
C MET A 82 10.59 5.75 -6.72
N PRO A 83 11.56 6.25 -7.50
CA PRO A 83 12.90 6.55 -6.98
C PRO A 83 12.88 7.61 -5.87
N LEU A 84 11.95 8.57 -5.94
CA LEU A 84 11.78 9.59 -4.90
C LEU A 84 11.27 8.96 -3.61
N LEU A 85 10.29 8.07 -3.70
CA LEU A 85 9.74 7.35 -2.54
C LEU A 85 10.80 6.43 -1.90
N GLU A 86 11.57 5.70 -2.71
CA GLU A 86 12.67 4.85 -2.23
C GLU A 86 13.76 5.67 -1.53
N SER A 87 14.13 6.82 -2.09
CA SER A 87 15.10 7.73 -1.47
C SER A 87 14.59 8.27 -0.13
N ALA A 88 13.32 8.66 -0.04
CA ALA A 88 12.71 9.10 1.20
C ALA A 88 12.69 8.00 2.27
N LEU A 89 12.38 6.77 1.88
CA LEU A 89 12.41 5.61 2.77
C LEU A 89 13.82 5.33 3.28
N ALA A 90 14.83 5.34 2.40
CA ALA A 90 16.22 5.13 2.78
C ALA A 90 16.71 6.19 3.77
N LYS A 91 16.35 7.46 3.51
CA LYS A 91 16.62 8.57 4.44
C LYS A 91 15.96 8.33 5.81
N TYR A 92 14.66 8.02 5.83
CA TYR A 92 13.94 7.75 7.08
C TYR A 92 14.57 6.62 7.89
N GLN A 93 14.95 5.52 7.22
CA GLN A 93 15.60 4.38 7.87
C GLN A 93 16.97 4.75 8.45
N THR A 94 17.71 5.62 7.78
CA THR A 94 19.01 6.13 8.25
C THR A 94 18.83 7.02 9.47
N ASP A 95 17.93 8.01 9.38
CA ASP A 95 17.63 8.95 10.47
C ASP A 95 17.12 8.21 11.72
N ARG A 96 16.26 7.19 11.54
CA ARG A 96 15.76 6.35 12.63
C ARG A 96 16.85 5.51 13.30
N LYS A 97 17.82 4.99 12.53
CA LYS A 97 18.97 4.25 13.10
C LYS A 97 19.90 5.16 13.89
N ALA A 98 20.06 6.42 13.48
CA ALA A 98 20.88 7.38 14.20
C ALA A 98 20.24 7.85 15.52
N ALA A 99 18.91 7.77 15.63
CA ALA A 99 18.15 8.16 16.80
C ALA A 99 17.91 7.03 17.83
N ALA A 100 18.32 5.79 17.52
CA ALA A 100 18.18 4.60 18.35
C ALA A 100 19.51 4.25 19.03
#